data_AF-A0A7V7WH71-F1
#
_entry.id   AF-A0A7V7WH71-F1
#
_cell.length_a   1.000
_cell.length_b   1.000
_cell.length_c   1.000
_cell.angle_alpha   90.00
_cell.angle_beta   90.00
_cell.angle_gamma   90.00
#
_symmetry.space_group_name_H-M   'P 1'
#
loop_
_entity.id
_entity.type
_entity.pdbx_description
1 polymer ?
#
loop_
_entity_poly.entity_id
_entity_poly.type
_entity_poly.pdbx_seq_one_letter_code
_entity_poly.pdbx_strand_id
1 'polypeptide(L)' 'MDRIRIVGGTRLSGTIPISGAKNAALPLMIASLLTNDTLTLDNVPRLADVALLKRILGNHG' A
#
# COMPACT_ATOMS: atom_id res chain seq x y z
N MET A 1 3.11 -2.54 -22.94
CA MET A 1 3.51 -1.36 -22.14
C MET A 1 2.25 -0.62 -21.75
N ASP A 2 2.05 -0.43 -20.45
CA ASP A 2 0.92 0.34 -19.96
C ASP A 2 1.12 1.82 -20.30
N ARG A 3 0.03 2.50 -20.68
CA ARG A 3 0.06 3.92 -20.99
C ARG A 3 -1.19 4.59 -20.45
N ILE A 4 -1.02 5.83 -20.02
CA ILE A 4 -2.12 6.69 -19.59
C ILE A 4 -2.29 7.77 -20.66
N ARG A 5 -3.50 7.89 -21.21
CA ARG A 5 -3.88 9.00 -22.08
C ARG A 5 -4.80 9.93 -21.30
N ILE A 6 -4.38 11.18 -21.12
CA ILE A 6 -5.15 12.21 -20.42
C ILE A 6 -5.73 13.17 -21.46
N VAL A 7 -7.02 13.48 -21.35
CA VAL A 7 -7.68 14.54 -22.13
C VAL A 7 -7.91 15.71 -21.17
N GLY A 8 -7.29 16.86 -21.47
CA GLY A 8 -7.43 18.07 -20.67
C GLY A 8 -8.75 18.81 -20.92
N GLY A 9 -8.92 19.95 -20.26
CA GLY A 9 -10.05 20.88 -20.47
C GLY A 9 -11.12 20.89 -19.38
N THR A 10 -11.04 19.99 -18.39
CA THR A 10 -12.01 19.92 -17.29
C THR A 10 -11.32 20.18 -15.95
N ARG A 11 -11.83 21.15 -15.18
CA ARG A 11 -11.38 21.42 -13.80
C ARG A 11 -11.88 20.29 -12.89
N LEU A 12 -10.98 19.74 -12.07
CA LEU A 12 -11.36 18.75 -11.06
C LEU A 12 -12.23 19.38 -9.97
N SER A 13 -13.27 18.67 -9.54
CA SER A 13 -14.16 19.06 -8.44
C SER A 13 -14.62 17.81 -7.69
N GLY A 14 -14.59 17.85 -6.36
CA GLY A 14 -14.97 16.74 -5.49
C GLY A 14 -13.90 16.39 -4.45
N THR A 15 -14.08 15.26 -3.79
CA THR A 15 -13.18 14.73 -2.75
C THR A 15 -13.11 13.21 -2.89
N ILE A 16 -11.92 12.66 -2.72
CA ILE A 16 -11.69 11.21 -2.72
C ILE A 16 -10.93 10.81 -1.45
N PRO A 17 -11.17 9.62 -0.90
CA PRO A 17 -10.42 9.15 0.27
C PRO A 17 -8.97 8.80 -0.08
N ILE A 18 -8.10 9.20 0.84
CA ILE A 18 -6.72 8.81 1.10
C ILE A 18 -6.51 7.32 1.40
N SER A 19 -5.67 6.57 0.69
CA SER A 19 -5.06 5.40 1.36
C SER A 19 -3.96 5.85 2.33
N GLY A 20 -3.56 4.99 3.26
CA GLY A 20 -2.45 5.25 4.18
C GLY A 20 -1.10 5.44 3.48
N ALA A 21 -0.11 5.91 4.23
CA ALA A 21 1.22 6.23 3.70
C ALA A 21 2.06 4.95 3.50
N LYS A 22 2.67 4.81 2.31
CA LYS A 22 3.60 3.71 1.99
C LYS A 22 4.70 3.56 3.06
N ASN A 23 5.31 4.68 3.44
CA ASN A 23 6.46 4.69 4.33
C ASN A 23 6.08 4.42 5.79
N ALA A 24 4.79 4.49 6.15
CA ALA A 24 4.29 3.99 7.42
C ALA A 24 3.94 2.50 7.34
N ALA A 25 3.28 2.08 6.25
CA ALA A 25 2.86 0.69 6.05
C ALA A 25 4.03 -0.30 5.99
N LEU A 26 5.11 0.01 5.25
CA LEU A 26 6.21 -0.96 5.05
C LEU A 26 6.93 -1.32 6.37
N PRO A 27 7.34 -0.37 7.25
CA PRO A 27 7.91 -0.72 8.54
C PRO A 27 6.93 -1.45 9.46
N LEU A 28 5.64 -1.09 9.45
CA LEU A 28 4.61 -1.77 10.26
C LEU A 28 4.41 -3.21 9.81
N MET A 29 4.52 -3.51 8.51
CA MET A 29 4.50 -4.88 8.00
C MET A 29 5.70 -5.68 8.53
N ILE A 30 6.90 -5.08 8.60
CA ILE A 30 8.09 -5.74 9.14
C ILE A 30 7.98 -5.97 10.65
N ALA A 31 7.33 -5.05 11.38
CA ALA A 31 7.10 -5.19 12.81
C ALA A 31 6.31 -6.47 13.18
N SER A 32 5.57 -7.06 12.24
CA SER A 32 4.94 -8.38 12.43
C SER A 32 5.91 -9.51 12.75
N LEU A 33 7.20 -9.37 12.40
CA LEU A 33 8.24 -10.34 12.72
C LEU A 33 8.70 -10.27 14.18
N LEU A 34 8.28 -9.26 14.94
CA LEU A 34 8.72 -9.02 16.32
C LEU A 34 7.80 -9.67 17.37
N THR A 35 6.70 -10.28 16.96
CA THR A 35 5.75 -10.97 17.85
C THR A 35 5.16 -12.19 17.17
N ASN A 36 4.72 -13.17 17.95
CA ASN A 36 3.93 -14.30 17.47
C ASN A 36 2.42 -13.96 17.35
N ASP A 37 2.01 -12.80 17.86
CA ASP A 37 0.62 -12.34 17.79
C ASP A 37 0.26 -11.89 16.36
N THR A 38 -1.01 -12.09 16.00
CA THR A 38 -1.52 -11.58 14.72
C THR A 38 -1.64 -10.06 14.76
N LEU A 39 -0.94 -9.36 13.85
CA LEU A 39 -1.10 -7.92 13.64
C LEU A 39 -2.07 -7.65 12.47
N THR A 40 -3.06 -6.78 12.70
CA THR A 40 -3.97 -6.29 11.67
C THR A 40 -3.62 -4.85 11.34
N LEU A 41 -3.30 -4.57 10.08
CA LEU A 41 -3.00 -3.22 9.58
C LEU A 41 -4.16 -2.73 8.72
N ASP A 42 -4.81 -1.67 9.17
CA ASP A 42 -5.87 -0.99 8.41
C ASP A 42 -5.32 0.11 7.51
N ASN A 43 -6.08 0.47 6.48
CA ASN A 43 -5.77 1.56 5.54
C ASN A 43 -4.42 1.40 4.80
N VAL A 44 -4.01 0.16 4.52
CA VAL A 44 -2.76 -0.12 3.79
C VAL A 44 -2.91 0.25 2.30
N PRO A 45 -1.98 1.02 1.71
CA PRO A 45 -2.07 1.42 0.32
C PRO A 45 -1.78 0.26 -0.65
N ARG A 46 -2.52 0.19 -1.76
CA ARG A 46 -2.33 -0.83 -2.80
C ARG A 46 -1.21 -0.42 -3.76
N LEU A 47 0.03 -0.72 -3.38
CA LEU A 47 1.24 -0.37 -4.14
C LEU A 47 2.07 -1.63 -4.43
N ALA A 48 2.89 -1.57 -5.49
CA ALA A 48 3.78 -2.66 -5.86
C ALA A 48 4.73 -3.06 -4.71
N ASP A 49 5.32 -2.08 -4.02
CA ASP A 49 6.22 -2.30 -2.87
C ASP A 49 5.51 -3.08 -1.74
N VAL A 50 4.25 -2.73 -1.44
CA VAL A 50 3.43 -3.41 -0.42
C VAL A 50 3.13 -4.85 -0.83
N ALA A 51 2.73 -5.07 -2.09
CA ALA A 51 2.47 -6.41 -2.61
C ALA A 51 3.73 -7.28 -2.60
N LEU A 52 4.88 -6.71 -2.96
CA LEU A 52 6.17 -7.39 -2.94
C LEU A 52 6.58 -7.76 -1.51
N LEU A 53 6.50 -6.84 -0.56
CA LEU A 53 6.85 -7.11 0.83
C LEU A 53 5.92 -8.15 1.45
N LYS A 54 4.62 -8.08 1.15
CA LYS A 54 3.65 -9.11 1.59
C LYS A 54 4.06 -10.51 1.09
N ARG A 55 4.51 -10.61 -0.16
CA ARG A 55 5.02 -11.88 -0.72
C ARG A 55 6.31 -12.34 -0.04
N ILE A 56 7.25 -11.41 0.24
CA ILE A 56 8.50 -11.73 0.94
C ILE A 56 8.19 -12.27 2.34
N LEU A 57 7.36 -11.58 3.11
CA LEU A 57 6.97 -12.01 4.46
C LEU A 57 6.19 -13.33 4.43
N GLY A 58 5.31 -13.52 3.44
CA GLY A 58 4.57 -14.78 3.28
C GLY A 58 5.45 -15.98 2.90
N ASN A 59 6.66 -15.74 2.39
CA ASN A 59 7.65 -16.77 2.12
C ASN A 59 8.69 -16.90 3.25
N HIS A 60 8.58 -16.09 4.30
CA HIS A 60 9.47 -16.12 5.46
C HIS A 60 8.84 -17.02 6.53
N GLY A 61 9.12 -18.31 6.43
CA GLY A 61 8.57 -19.42 7.23
C GLY A 61 8.63 -20.72 6.44
#